data_AF-A0A7R9HMP6-F1
#
_entry.id   AF-A0A7R9HMP6-F1
#
_cell.length_a   1.000
_cell.length_b   1.000
_cell.length_c   1.000
_cell.angle_alpha   90.00
_cell.angle_beta   90.00
_cell.angle_gamma   90.00
#
_symmetry.space_group_name_H-M   'P 1'
#
loop_
_entity.id
_entity.type
_entity.pdbx_description
1 polymer ?
#
loop_
_entity_poly.entity_id
_entity_poly.type
_entity_poly.pdbx_seq_one_letter_code
_entity_poly.pdbx_strand_id
1 'polypeptide(L)'
;MDTKATIHTALVRCLTGNSLLLSGLHKENIPYSPYSIKRAMENTAQYSPAEVFSSGHGLLQVEKAFENLSLYHDASERDVRFNVTCGPNNNKGIHLRSGLQDAPTECSVNVEPIFLNTENIEPKNKIIFGMKLTLACPDSWVQCPTHLDISNISRGFIVKINPMHLPTGLHHTSIDAFDVTCVDKGAVFRVPITVIRPQKISARLHRPELESLNTLFYPNYIRRNFVLVPENATWAGILLKLHCRDKDKSGRFVIHAVQLRPKLVCKTLEFHKICTVSSQNDVFQGFSVRGGLVLELVIAKYWANIGEVALDYSMSFHGVKPDNSLIAMQGAEGVFSVELSSRLRSEQIAPSASLKNSVQMLRPNEAKIVPLSARDVIPQSRQIYELQLSYNFHISKGTEIVPISPLLSDLLYESEFESQLWMLFDCNKHLMAAGDAYPTKLLFFIQYMVKVEKGDYILKMHVRHERKELLDKLLDKQLLLSQKLAVPISLDIYASLSRATTGGKKMSVATISQGQILPVYIAPLNHEK
;
A
#
# COMPACT_ATOMS: atom_id res chain seq x y z
N MET A 1 1.98 -8.98 22.79
CA MET A 1 3.23 -9.32 22.11
C MET A 1 3.07 -9.00 20.65
N ASP A 2 3.83 -8.02 20.17
CA ASP A 2 3.70 -7.40 18.86
C ASP A 2 4.09 -8.36 17.71
N THR A 3 3.26 -8.43 16.68
CA THR A 3 3.53 -9.13 15.42
C THR A 3 4.86 -8.71 14.78
N LYS A 4 5.34 -7.48 15.08
CA LYS A 4 6.65 -6.98 14.68
C LYS A 4 7.81 -7.79 15.28
N ALA A 5 7.72 -8.21 16.55
CA ALA A 5 8.78 -8.99 17.21
C ALA A 5 8.96 -10.39 16.60
N THR A 6 7.85 -11.03 16.21
CA THR A 6 7.88 -12.34 15.54
C THR A 6 8.48 -12.26 14.14
N ILE A 7 8.15 -11.21 13.36
CA ILE A 7 8.71 -10.99 12.02
C ILE A 7 10.22 -10.72 12.09
N HIS A 8 10.67 -9.87 13.02
CA HIS A 8 12.11 -9.63 13.22
C HIS A 8 12.86 -10.92 13.58
N THR A 9 12.28 -11.76 14.45
CA THR A 9 12.91 -13.02 14.86
C THR A 9 12.99 -14.03 13.71
N ALA A 10 11.95 -14.14 12.87
CA ALA A 10 11.95 -15.03 11.71
C ALA A 10 12.92 -14.56 10.62
N LEU A 11 12.99 -13.26 10.35
CA LEU A 11 13.97 -12.70 9.41
C LEU A 11 15.40 -13.00 9.86
N VAL A 12 15.70 -12.80 11.15
CA VAL A 12 17.02 -13.14 11.72
C VAL A 12 17.33 -14.62 11.54
N ARG A 13 16.36 -15.52 11.74
CA ARG A 13 16.56 -16.97 11.49
C ARG A 13 16.89 -17.28 10.03
N CYS A 14 16.21 -16.65 9.07
CA CYS A 14 16.53 -16.81 7.64
C CYS A 14 17.94 -16.26 7.32
N LEU A 15 18.33 -15.13 7.91
CA LEU A 15 19.67 -14.58 7.76
C LEU A 15 20.75 -15.51 8.34
N THR A 16 20.51 -16.08 9.52
CA THR A 16 21.40 -17.09 10.10
C THR A 16 21.52 -18.32 9.20
N GLY A 17 20.40 -18.80 8.64
CA GLY A 17 20.39 -19.89 7.67
C GLY A 17 21.26 -19.58 6.44
N ASN A 18 21.14 -18.37 5.88
CA ASN A 18 21.99 -17.91 4.78
C ASN A 18 23.48 -17.89 5.16
N SER A 19 23.82 -17.39 6.34
CA SER A 19 25.21 -17.36 6.81
C SER A 19 25.81 -18.77 6.93
N LEU A 20 25.02 -19.75 7.36
CA LEU A 20 25.46 -21.16 7.43
C LEU A 20 25.69 -21.74 6.03
N LEU A 21 24.78 -21.49 5.09
CA LEU A 21 24.94 -21.90 3.68
C LEU A 21 26.24 -21.31 3.10
N LEU A 22 26.44 -20.00 3.24
CA LEU A 22 27.63 -19.32 2.75
C LEU A 22 28.92 -19.86 3.39
N SER A 23 28.89 -20.16 4.69
CA SER A 23 30.03 -20.75 5.40
C SER A 23 30.39 -22.13 4.86
N GLY A 24 29.37 -22.98 4.63
CA GLY A 24 29.56 -24.31 4.05
C GLY A 24 30.11 -24.26 2.62
N LEU A 25 29.51 -23.42 1.76
CA LEU A 25 29.94 -23.28 0.37
C LEU A 25 31.37 -22.75 0.27
N HIS A 26 31.73 -21.80 1.14
CA HIS A 26 33.09 -21.28 1.19
C HIS A 26 34.09 -22.33 1.66
N LYS A 27 33.75 -23.13 2.68
CA LYS A 27 34.60 -24.20 3.19
C LYS A 27 34.85 -25.30 2.14
N GLU A 28 33.81 -25.71 1.41
CA GLU A 28 33.90 -26.74 0.37
C GLU A 28 34.37 -26.18 -0.99
N ASN A 29 34.70 -24.88 -1.05
CA ASN A 29 35.13 -24.17 -2.26
C ASN A 29 34.15 -24.31 -3.44
N ILE A 30 32.85 -24.31 -3.13
CA ILE A 30 31.77 -24.43 -4.11
C ILE A 30 31.42 -23.03 -4.63
N PRO A 31 31.43 -22.79 -5.95
CA PRO A 31 31.08 -21.49 -6.51
C PRO A 31 29.59 -21.21 -6.35
N TYR A 32 29.25 -19.98 -5.99
CA TYR A 32 27.86 -19.55 -5.76
C TYR A 32 27.63 -18.11 -6.21
N SER A 33 26.35 -17.75 -6.35
CA SER A 33 25.93 -16.37 -6.54
C SER A 33 24.74 -16.04 -5.62
N PRO A 34 24.42 -14.76 -5.41
CA PRO A 34 23.18 -14.37 -4.73
C PRO A 34 21.92 -14.95 -5.40
N TYR A 35 21.98 -15.18 -6.71
CA TYR A 35 20.85 -15.71 -7.48
C TYR A 35 20.69 -17.22 -7.29
N SER A 36 21.80 -17.98 -7.29
CA SER A 36 21.77 -19.43 -7.06
C SER A 36 21.34 -19.76 -5.63
N ILE A 37 21.83 -19.03 -4.63
CA ILE A 37 21.43 -19.20 -3.23
C ILE A 37 19.93 -18.96 -3.06
N LYS A 38 19.43 -17.83 -3.56
CA LYS A 38 18.01 -17.51 -3.49
C LYS A 38 17.17 -18.62 -4.15
N ARG A 39 17.56 -19.07 -5.35
CA ARG A 39 16.82 -20.09 -6.08
C ARG A 39 16.83 -21.44 -5.37
N ALA A 40 17.97 -21.86 -4.82
CA ALA A 40 18.07 -23.09 -4.05
C ALA A 40 17.14 -23.06 -2.83
N MET A 41 17.11 -21.95 -2.09
CA MET A 41 16.18 -21.78 -0.96
C MET A 41 14.71 -21.83 -1.40
N GLU A 42 14.36 -21.19 -2.51
CA GLU A 42 12.99 -21.17 -3.05
C GLU A 42 12.54 -22.52 -3.61
N ASN A 43 13.47 -23.37 -4.06
CA ASN A 43 13.17 -24.69 -4.62
C ASN A 43 13.15 -25.80 -3.56
N THR A 44 13.86 -25.63 -2.45
CA THR A 44 13.95 -26.65 -1.38
C THR A 44 13.06 -26.36 -0.18
N ALA A 45 12.40 -25.19 -0.15
CA ALA A 45 11.46 -24.83 0.89
C ALA A 45 10.34 -25.86 1.04
N GLN A 46 10.01 -26.19 2.30
CA GLN A 46 8.94 -27.13 2.60
C GLN A 46 7.60 -26.40 2.57
N TYR A 47 6.73 -26.78 1.64
CA TYR A 47 5.38 -26.24 1.57
C TYR A 47 4.65 -26.38 2.91
N SER A 48 4.14 -25.27 3.42
CA SER A 48 3.24 -25.25 4.56
C SER A 48 1.84 -24.95 4.06
N PRO A 49 0.82 -25.73 4.45
CA PRO A 49 -0.57 -25.44 4.09
C PRO A 49 -1.11 -24.20 4.81
N ALA A 50 -0.31 -23.55 5.67
CA ALA A 50 -0.61 -22.23 6.19
C ALA A 50 -0.88 -21.26 5.02
N GLU A 51 -1.91 -20.44 5.16
CA GLU A 51 -2.45 -19.50 4.18
C GLU A 51 -1.46 -19.10 3.07
N VAL A 52 -1.84 -19.32 1.80
CA VAL A 52 -0.99 -19.20 0.59
C VAL A 52 -0.09 -17.95 0.58
N PHE A 53 -0.61 -16.79 0.97
CA PHE A 53 0.14 -15.53 0.96
C PHE A 53 1.07 -15.31 2.15
N SER A 54 0.88 -16.05 3.24
CA SER A 54 1.72 -15.96 4.43
C SER A 54 2.99 -16.81 4.32
N SER A 55 2.93 -17.90 3.55
CA SER A 55 3.96 -18.93 3.50
C SER A 55 4.98 -18.74 2.37
N GLY A 56 4.64 -18.00 1.31
CA GLY A 56 5.51 -17.86 0.13
C GLY A 56 5.83 -19.24 -0.48
N HIS A 57 7.12 -19.55 -0.64
CA HIS A 57 7.57 -20.87 -1.09
C HIS A 57 7.56 -21.95 0.00
N GLY A 58 7.24 -21.58 1.25
CA GLY A 58 7.21 -22.48 2.40
C GLY A 58 8.30 -22.19 3.43
N LEU A 59 8.54 -23.16 4.30
CA LEU A 59 9.52 -23.07 5.39
C LEU A 59 10.93 -23.38 4.88
N LEU A 60 11.90 -22.55 5.25
CA LEU A 60 13.31 -22.71 4.88
C LEU A 60 13.88 -24.06 5.34
N GLN A 61 14.51 -24.79 4.42
CA GLN A 61 15.22 -26.04 4.67
C GLN A 61 16.71 -25.85 4.36
N VAL A 62 17.50 -25.50 5.38
CA VAL A 62 18.93 -25.14 5.20
C VAL A 62 19.75 -26.32 4.65
N GLU A 63 19.58 -27.51 5.22
CA GLU A 63 20.27 -28.73 4.78
C GLU A 63 20.00 -29.03 3.31
N LYS A 64 18.71 -29.10 2.92
CA LYS A 64 18.31 -29.35 1.53
C LYS A 64 18.80 -28.27 0.57
N ALA A 65 18.78 -27.00 0.99
CA ALA A 65 19.32 -25.91 0.19
C ALA A 65 20.84 -26.06 -0.04
N PHE A 66 21.59 -26.51 0.97
CA PHE A 66 23.02 -26.81 0.83
C PHE A 66 23.27 -27.98 -0.12
N GLU A 67 22.49 -29.05 0.00
CA GLU A 67 22.56 -30.21 -0.90
C GLU A 67 22.29 -29.80 -2.36
N ASN A 68 21.23 -29.02 -2.59
CA ASN A 68 20.89 -28.52 -3.92
C ASN A 68 22.02 -27.66 -4.52
N LEU A 69 22.59 -26.74 -3.73
CA LEU A 69 23.72 -25.93 -4.18
C LEU A 69 24.97 -26.77 -4.46
N SER A 70 25.22 -27.80 -3.67
CA SER A 70 26.37 -28.71 -3.85
C SER A 70 26.22 -29.63 -5.05
N LEU A 71 24.99 -30.02 -5.41
CA LEU A 71 24.74 -30.87 -6.58
C LEU A 71 24.76 -30.08 -7.90
N TYR A 72 24.28 -28.84 -7.89
CA TYR A 72 24.04 -28.05 -9.10
C TYR A 72 24.90 -26.79 -9.21
N HIS A 73 26.09 -26.76 -8.58
CA HIS A 73 26.97 -25.58 -8.58
C HIS A 73 27.53 -25.21 -9.97
N ASP A 74 27.63 -26.19 -10.88
CA ASP A 74 28.12 -25.99 -12.25
C ASP A 74 27.01 -25.64 -13.25
N ALA A 75 25.79 -25.37 -12.76
CA ALA A 75 24.69 -24.95 -13.61
C ALA A 75 25.02 -23.66 -14.37
N SER A 76 24.71 -23.65 -15.68
CA SER A 76 25.01 -22.55 -16.60
C SER A 76 24.50 -21.19 -16.14
N GLU A 77 23.42 -21.21 -15.36
CA GLU A 77 22.68 -20.05 -14.92
C GLU A 77 22.92 -19.68 -13.46
N ARG A 78 23.93 -20.30 -12.82
CA ARG A 78 24.34 -19.97 -11.44
C ARG A 78 24.49 -18.47 -11.28
N ASP A 79 25.20 -17.81 -12.19
CA ASP A 79 25.53 -16.38 -12.11
C ASP A 79 24.54 -15.50 -12.89
N VAL A 80 23.36 -16.03 -13.22
CA VAL A 80 22.34 -15.37 -14.05
C VAL A 80 21.07 -15.14 -13.25
N ARG A 81 20.62 -13.88 -13.21
CA ARG A 81 19.32 -13.47 -12.73
C ARG A 81 18.35 -13.35 -13.91
N PHE A 82 17.20 -13.98 -13.80
CA PHE A 82 16.12 -13.80 -14.77
C PHE A 82 15.23 -12.64 -14.34
N ASN A 83 15.28 -11.54 -15.09
CA ASN A 83 14.41 -10.40 -14.89
C ASN A 83 13.09 -10.64 -15.63
N VAL A 84 12.05 -10.96 -14.87
CA VAL A 84 10.70 -11.21 -15.38
C VAL A 84 9.87 -9.93 -15.28
N THR A 85 9.35 -9.46 -16.41
CA THR A 85 8.44 -8.31 -16.50
C THR A 85 7.13 -8.71 -17.18
N CYS A 86 6.01 -8.23 -16.66
CA CYS A 86 4.67 -8.61 -17.09
C CYS A 86 3.84 -7.36 -17.43
N GLY A 87 3.23 -7.39 -18.60
CA GLY A 87 2.34 -6.35 -19.10
C GLY A 87 3.03 -5.01 -19.39
N PRO A 88 2.26 -3.96 -19.70
CA PRO A 88 2.79 -2.68 -20.18
C PRO A 88 3.52 -1.87 -19.09
N ASN A 89 3.29 -2.19 -17.82
CA ASN A 89 3.88 -1.48 -16.68
C ASN A 89 5.16 -2.15 -16.15
N ASN A 90 5.68 -3.18 -16.83
CA ASN A 90 6.84 -3.95 -16.39
C ASN A 90 6.71 -4.49 -14.95
N ASN A 91 5.52 -4.99 -14.60
CA ASN A 91 5.26 -5.56 -13.27
C ASN A 91 6.06 -6.87 -13.08
N LYS A 92 6.35 -7.26 -11.83
CA LYS A 92 7.09 -8.51 -11.54
C LYS A 92 6.20 -9.78 -11.53
N GLY A 93 4.94 -9.65 -11.92
CA GLY A 93 3.93 -10.69 -11.86
C GLY A 93 2.60 -10.22 -12.42
N ILE A 94 1.68 -11.15 -12.62
CA ILE A 94 0.34 -10.88 -13.17
C ILE A 94 -0.65 -10.81 -12.02
N HIS A 95 -1.24 -9.64 -11.79
CA HIS A 95 -2.20 -9.43 -10.71
C HIS A 95 -3.50 -8.85 -11.27
N LEU A 96 -4.54 -9.69 -11.36
CA LEU A 96 -5.87 -9.32 -11.83
C LEU A 96 -6.78 -9.09 -10.61
N ARG A 97 -6.93 -7.82 -10.22
CA ARG A 97 -7.82 -7.40 -9.12
C ARG A 97 -8.80 -6.28 -9.52
N SER A 98 -8.75 -5.83 -10.76
CA SER A 98 -9.58 -4.73 -11.25
C SER A 98 -10.97 -5.23 -11.64
N GLY A 99 -11.98 -4.87 -10.86
CA GLY A 99 -13.40 -5.06 -11.22
C GLY A 99 -13.82 -6.52 -11.46
N LEU A 100 -14.88 -6.69 -12.26
CA LEU A 100 -15.33 -7.99 -12.74
C LEU A 100 -14.50 -8.39 -13.96
N GLN A 101 -14.06 -9.65 -13.97
CA GLN A 101 -13.18 -10.18 -15.00
C GLN A 101 -13.98 -11.17 -15.83
N ASP A 102 -14.79 -10.66 -16.75
CA ASP A 102 -15.77 -11.44 -17.50
C ASP A 102 -15.27 -11.87 -18.88
N ALA A 103 -13.98 -11.63 -19.17
CA ALA A 103 -13.34 -12.03 -20.40
C ALA A 103 -11.92 -12.56 -20.14
N PRO A 104 -11.42 -13.50 -20.97
CA PRO A 104 -10.02 -13.88 -20.96
C PRO A 104 -9.12 -12.66 -21.19
N THR A 105 -8.01 -12.60 -20.45
CA THR A 105 -7.02 -11.53 -20.57
C THR A 105 -5.69 -12.10 -21.02
N GLU A 106 -5.09 -11.46 -22.02
CA GLU A 106 -3.74 -11.79 -22.48
C GLU A 106 -2.73 -10.84 -21.85
N CYS A 107 -1.61 -11.39 -21.40
CA CYS A 107 -0.52 -10.65 -20.79
C CYS A 107 0.79 -11.05 -21.45
N SER A 108 1.51 -10.06 -21.99
CA SER A 108 2.88 -10.28 -22.45
C SER A 108 3.81 -10.39 -21.24
N VAL A 109 4.64 -11.42 -21.22
CA VAL A 109 5.69 -11.64 -20.24
C VAL A 109 7.02 -11.60 -20.97
N ASN A 110 7.94 -10.75 -20.51
CA ASN A 110 9.30 -10.70 -21.01
C ASN A 110 10.27 -11.22 -19.95
N VAL A 111 11.22 -12.02 -20.38
CA VAL A 111 12.26 -12.59 -19.52
C VAL A 111 13.61 -12.21 -20.10
N GLU A 112 14.43 -11.55 -19.29
CA GLU A 112 15.77 -11.12 -19.65
C GLU A 112 16.80 -11.73 -18.70
N PRO A 113 17.78 -12.51 -19.19
CA PRO A 113 18.89 -12.96 -18.37
C PRO A 113 19.88 -11.81 -18.11
N ILE A 114 20.21 -11.58 -16.85
CA ILE A 114 21.15 -10.56 -16.38
C ILE A 114 22.26 -11.26 -15.61
N PHE A 115 23.49 -11.18 -16.12
CA PHE A 115 24.67 -11.73 -15.48
C PHE A 115 25.10 -10.88 -14.28
N LEU A 116 25.62 -11.53 -13.23
CA LEU A 116 26.04 -10.88 -11.97
C LEU A 116 27.00 -9.69 -12.18
N ASN A 117 28.00 -9.86 -13.05
CA ASN A 117 29.00 -8.84 -13.38
C ASN A 117 28.92 -8.46 -14.86
N THR A 118 27.88 -7.72 -15.25
CA THR A 118 27.65 -7.32 -16.65
C THR A 118 28.84 -6.61 -17.30
N GLU A 119 29.60 -5.83 -16.52
CA GLU A 119 30.75 -5.02 -16.97
C GLU A 119 32.03 -5.84 -17.16
N ASN A 120 32.27 -6.86 -16.32
CA ASN A 120 33.54 -7.60 -16.26
C ASN A 120 33.47 -9.04 -16.78
N ILE A 121 32.33 -9.46 -17.32
CA ILE A 121 32.16 -10.83 -17.84
C ILE A 121 32.73 -10.97 -19.25
N GLU A 122 33.47 -12.06 -19.48
CA GLU A 122 34.00 -12.38 -20.80
C GLU A 122 32.88 -12.48 -21.86
N PRO A 123 33.03 -11.84 -23.03
CA PRO A 123 32.02 -11.90 -24.09
C PRO A 123 31.66 -13.33 -24.52
N LYS A 124 32.60 -14.27 -24.44
CA LYS A 124 32.39 -15.69 -24.77
C LYS A 124 31.27 -16.31 -23.93
N ASN A 125 31.23 -16.02 -22.63
CA ASN A 125 30.20 -16.55 -21.73
C ASN A 125 28.81 -16.04 -22.08
N LYS A 126 28.71 -14.78 -22.49
CA LYS A 126 27.45 -14.18 -22.99
C LYS A 126 26.98 -14.80 -24.31
N ILE A 127 27.91 -15.14 -25.20
CA ILE A 127 27.60 -15.71 -26.53
C ILE A 127 27.17 -17.18 -26.41
N ILE A 128 27.86 -17.96 -25.57
CA ILE A 128 27.59 -19.39 -25.39
C ILE A 128 26.31 -19.64 -24.57
N PHE A 129 25.87 -18.65 -23.77
CA PHE A 129 24.69 -18.80 -22.93
C PHE A 129 23.41 -19.06 -23.75
N GLY A 130 22.84 -20.25 -23.56
CA GLY A 130 21.58 -20.66 -24.11
C GLY A 130 20.93 -21.70 -23.20
N MET A 131 19.66 -21.51 -22.89
CA MET A 131 18.87 -22.42 -22.05
C MET A 131 17.58 -22.79 -22.75
N LYS A 132 17.31 -24.10 -22.80
CA LYS A 132 16.04 -24.65 -23.26
C LYS A 132 15.17 -24.91 -22.05
N LEU A 133 14.11 -24.14 -21.91
CA LEU A 133 13.21 -24.21 -20.77
C LEU A 133 11.88 -24.81 -21.17
N THR A 134 11.30 -25.60 -20.27
CA THR A 134 9.91 -26.03 -20.33
C THR A 134 9.11 -25.21 -19.31
N LEU A 135 7.99 -24.64 -19.74
CA LEU A 135 7.10 -23.86 -18.88
C LEU A 135 5.94 -24.74 -18.45
N ALA A 136 5.68 -24.81 -17.15
CA ALA A 136 4.57 -25.57 -16.59
C ALA A 136 3.71 -24.68 -15.68
N CYS A 137 2.40 -24.85 -15.78
CA CYS A 137 1.43 -24.23 -14.88
C CYS A 137 0.48 -25.34 -14.39
N PRO A 138 0.26 -25.50 -13.08
CA PRO A 138 -0.61 -26.56 -12.55
C PRO A 138 -2.10 -26.31 -12.85
N ASP A 139 -2.47 -25.06 -13.09
CA ASP A 139 -3.86 -24.63 -13.23
C ASP A 139 -4.30 -24.46 -14.69
N SER A 140 -5.45 -25.03 -15.05
CA SER A 140 -5.98 -25.03 -16.43
C SER A 140 -6.57 -23.68 -16.89
N TRP A 141 -6.83 -22.76 -15.96
CA TRP A 141 -7.32 -21.41 -16.27
C TRP A 141 -6.21 -20.46 -16.72
N VAL A 142 -4.95 -20.92 -16.75
CA VAL A 142 -3.81 -20.23 -17.34
C VAL A 142 -3.28 -21.05 -18.52
N GLN A 143 -3.07 -20.38 -19.65
CA GLN A 143 -2.45 -20.95 -20.84
C GLN A 143 -1.15 -20.20 -21.13
N CYS A 144 -0.07 -20.95 -21.32
CA CYS A 144 1.23 -20.43 -21.71
C CYS A 144 1.90 -21.39 -22.70
N PRO A 145 2.90 -20.94 -23.49
CA PRO A 145 3.69 -21.83 -24.34
C PRO A 145 4.40 -22.89 -23.50
N THR A 146 4.59 -24.10 -24.04
CA THR A 146 5.25 -25.20 -23.30
C THR A 146 6.77 -25.10 -23.32
N HIS A 147 7.35 -24.44 -24.31
CA HIS A 147 8.80 -24.34 -24.48
C HIS A 147 9.24 -22.90 -24.67
N LEU A 148 10.41 -22.58 -24.13
CA LEU A 148 11.03 -21.28 -24.25
C LEU A 148 12.55 -21.45 -24.39
N ASP A 149 13.11 -20.95 -25.49
CA ASP A 149 14.56 -20.93 -25.71
C ASP A 149 15.08 -19.52 -25.38
N ILE A 150 15.93 -19.43 -24.36
CA ILE A 150 16.50 -18.17 -23.87
C ILE A 150 18.00 -18.15 -24.14
N SER A 151 18.44 -17.19 -24.96
CA SER A 151 19.84 -16.76 -25.06
C SER A 151 20.05 -15.47 -24.27
N ASN A 152 21.23 -14.85 -24.34
CA ASN A 152 21.53 -13.57 -23.68
C ASN A 152 20.80 -12.34 -24.30
N ILE A 153 19.49 -12.44 -24.52
CA ILE A 153 18.60 -11.39 -25.04
C ILE A 153 17.23 -11.56 -24.38
N SER A 154 16.52 -10.45 -24.14
CA SER A 154 15.12 -10.49 -23.70
C SER A 154 14.24 -11.31 -24.66
N ARG A 155 13.45 -12.23 -24.10
CA ARG A 155 12.49 -13.06 -24.82
C ARG A 155 11.10 -12.89 -24.22
N GLY A 156 10.16 -12.56 -25.11
CA GLY A 156 8.75 -12.36 -24.76
C GLY A 156 7.91 -13.58 -25.12
N PHE A 157 6.93 -13.89 -24.29
CA PHE A 157 5.84 -14.82 -24.60
C PHE A 157 4.51 -14.28 -24.08
N ILE A 158 3.40 -14.84 -24.55
CA ILE A 158 2.06 -14.43 -24.17
C ILE A 158 1.45 -15.47 -23.23
N VAL A 159 0.89 -14.98 -22.13
CA VAL A 159 0.12 -15.77 -21.17
C VAL A 159 -1.34 -15.37 -21.27
N LYS A 160 -2.23 -16.35 -21.44
CA LYS A 160 -3.68 -16.14 -21.49
C LYS A 160 -4.32 -16.64 -20.20
N ILE A 161 -5.08 -15.79 -19.55
CA ILE A 161 -5.73 -16.06 -18.26
C ILE A 161 -7.23 -16.04 -18.48
N ASN A 162 -7.92 -17.13 -18.15
CA ASN A 162 -9.38 -17.24 -18.27
C ASN A 162 -10.05 -17.30 -16.88
N PRO A 163 -10.51 -16.15 -16.35
CA PRO A 163 -11.12 -16.07 -15.03
C PRO A 163 -12.61 -16.46 -14.98
N MET A 164 -13.26 -16.77 -16.10
CA MET A 164 -14.73 -16.88 -16.18
C MET A 164 -15.32 -18.00 -15.30
N HIS A 165 -14.63 -19.14 -15.23
CA HIS A 165 -15.10 -20.32 -14.47
C HIS A 165 -14.57 -20.36 -13.04
N LEU A 166 -13.79 -19.36 -12.62
CA LEU A 166 -13.26 -19.29 -11.27
C LEU A 166 -14.36 -18.83 -10.31
N PRO A 167 -14.55 -19.54 -9.17
CA PRO A 167 -15.50 -19.11 -8.15
C PRO A 167 -15.07 -17.79 -7.53
N THR A 168 -16.00 -17.11 -6.85
CA THR A 168 -15.69 -15.89 -6.09
C THR A 168 -14.60 -16.15 -5.06
N GLY A 169 -13.60 -15.28 -5.01
CA GLY A 169 -12.51 -15.36 -4.06
C GLY A 169 -11.13 -15.15 -4.68
N LEU A 170 -10.14 -15.68 -3.99
CA LEU A 170 -8.73 -15.62 -4.35
C LEU A 170 -8.32 -16.89 -5.11
N HIS A 171 -7.63 -16.69 -6.22
CA HIS A 171 -6.98 -17.74 -7.00
C HIS A 171 -5.53 -17.35 -7.23
N HIS A 172 -4.61 -18.27 -6.95
CA HIS A 172 -3.18 -18.05 -7.10
C HIS A 172 -2.54 -19.25 -7.78
N THR A 173 -1.69 -18.98 -8.76
CA THR A 173 -0.87 -19.99 -9.43
C THR A 173 0.44 -19.36 -9.90
N SER A 174 1.35 -20.16 -10.43
CA SER A 174 2.57 -19.67 -11.06
C SER A 174 2.90 -20.47 -12.31
N ILE A 175 3.55 -19.80 -13.27
CA ILE A 175 4.22 -20.48 -14.38
C ILE A 175 5.66 -20.70 -13.96
N ASP A 176 6.04 -21.96 -13.83
CA ASP A 176 7.37 -22.37 -13.39
C ASP A 176 8.17 -22.82 -14.62
N ALA A 177 9.37 -22.26 -14.78
CA ALA A 177 10.27 -22.58 -15.89
C ALA A 177 11.35 -23.56 -15.43
N PHE A 178 11.40 -24.74 -16.03
CA PHE A 178 12.39 -25.78 -15.72
C PHE A 178 13.37 -25.94 -16.87
N ASP A 179 14.63 -26.23 -16.56
CA ASP A 179 15.61 -26.58 -17.58
C ASP A 179 15.35 -28.00 -18.10
N VAL A 180 15.23 -28.13 -19.43
CA VAL A 180 14.97 -29.41 -20.09
C VAL A 180 16.12 -30.41 -19.86
N THR A 181 17.35 -29.92 -19.66
CA THR A 181 18.53 -30.78 -19.43
C THR A 181 18.60 -31.33 -18.02
N CYS A 182 18.00 -30.64 -17.05
CA CYS A 182 18.02 -31.03 -15.64
C CYS A 182 16.83 -30.39 -14.93
N VAL A 183 15.72 -31.14 -14.83
CA VAL A 183 14.48 -30.68 -14.17
C VAL A 183 14.61 -30.75 -12.65
N ASP A 184 15.42 -31.68 -12.13
CA ASP A 184 15.56 -31.97 -10.70
C ASP A 184 16.20 -30.83 -9.89
N LYS A 185 16.86 -29.87 -10.53
CA LYS A 185 17.35 -28.65 -9.86
C LYS A 185 16.22 -27.68 -9.47
N GLY A 186 15.01 -27.91 -9.98
CA GLY A 186 13.84 -27.09 -9.73
C GLY A 186 13.71 -25.91 -10.69
N ALA A 187 12.74 -25.04 -10.40
CA ALA A 187 12.41 -23.91 -11.27
C ALA A 187 13.57 -22.90 -11.35
N VAL A 188 13.90 -22.47 -12.56
CA VAL A 188 14.90 -21.44 -12.89
C VAL A 188 14.35 -20.05 -12.59
N PHE A 189 13.09 -19.82 -12.96
CA PHE A 189 12.31 -18.64 -12.59
C PHE A 189 10.83 -19.01 -12.50
N ARG A 190 10.04 -18.14 -11.86
CA ARG A 190 8.60 -18.27 -11.75
C ARG A 190 7.90 -16.97 -12.16
N VAL A 191 6.75 -17.08 -12.81
CA VAL A 191 5.86 -15.95 -13.10
C VAL A 191 4.64 -16.08 -12.18
N PRO A 192 4.53 -15.30 -11.10
CA PRO A 192 3.40 -15.40 -10.18
C PRO A 192 2.14 -14.78 -10.80
N ILE A 193 1.03 -15.49 -10.66
CA ILE A 193 -0.28 -15.09 -11.19
C ILE A 193 -1.30 -15.10 -10.04
N THR A 194 -1.88 -13.94 -9.76
CA THR A 194 -2.94 -13.79 -8.75
C THR A 194 -4.18 -13.21 -9.39
N VAL A 195 -5.30 -13.91 -9.23
CA VAL A 195 -6.61 -13.51 -9.74
C VAL A 195 -7.59 -13.39 -8.57
N ILE A 196 -8.18 -12.21 -8.43
CA ILE A 196 -9.24 -11.93 -7.46
C ILE A 196 -10.57 -11.84 -8.19
N ARG A 197 -11.49 -12.76 -7.89
CA ARG A 197 -12.88 -12.74 -8.36
C ARG A 197 -13.76 -12.12 -7.27
N PRO A 198 -14.14 -10.84 -7.36
CA PRO A 198 -14.95 -10.20 -6.33
C PRO A 198 -16.42 -10.63 -6.42
N GLN A 199 -17.08 -10.67 -5.27
CA GLN A 199 -18.52 -10.79 -5.20
C GLN A 199 -19.17 -9.50 -5.69
N LYS A 200 -20.08 -9.61 -6.66
CA LYS A 200 -20.93 -8.50 -7.10
C LYS A 200 -22.15 -8.41 -6.19
N ILE A 201 -22.35 -7.25 -5.57
CA ILE A 201 -23.58 -7.00 -4.81
C ILE A 201 -24.65 -6.47 -5.75
N SER A 202 -25.82 -7.09 -5.75
CA SER A 202 -26.95 -6.65 -6.58
C SER A 202 -27.51 -5.33 -6.07
N ALA A 203 -27.57 -4.33 -6.95
CA ALA A 203 -28.17 -3.03 -6.66
C ALA A 203 -29.71 -3.08 -6.48
N ARG A 204 -30.34 -4.22 -6.79
CA ARG A 204 -31.80 -4.42 -6.63
C ARG A 204 -32.21 -4.79 -5.21
N LEU A 205 -31.25 -5.11 -4.34
CA LEU A 205 -31.53 -5.39 -2.94
C LEU A 205 -31.77 -4.07 -2.21
N HIS A 206 -32.86 -3.97 -1.45
CA HIS A 206 -33.09 -2.86 -0.51
C HIS A 206 -32.00 -2.78 0.57
N ARG A 207 -31.26 -3.89 0.75
CA ARG A 207 -30.10 -4.07 1.62
C ARG A 207 -28.97 -4.72 0.82
N PRO A 208 -28.08 -3.94 0.17
CA PRO A 208 -26.90 -4.47 -0.50
C PRO A 208 -25.92 -4.97 0.57
N GLU A 209 -26.13 -6.20 1.02
CA GLU A 209 -25.42 -6.78 2.16
C GLU A 209 -24.63 -8.02 1.75
N LEU A 210 -23.35 -8.05 2.13
CA LEU A 210 -22.63 -9.31 2.29
C LEU A 210 -23.08 -9.88 3.63
N GLU A 211 -23.62 -11.09 3.66
CA GLU A 211 -24.01 -11.78 4.88
C GLU A 211 -23.29 -13.12 4.98
N SER A 212 -22.80 -13.43 6.17
CA SER A 212 -22.22 -14.73 6.51
C SER A 212 -22.75 -15.14 7.88
N LEU A 213 -23.43 -16.29 7.91
CA LEU A 213 -24.04 -16.83 9.11
C LEU A 213 -23.23 -18.02 9.64
N ASN A 214 -23.21 -18.14 10.96
CA ASN A 214 -22.62 -19.20 11.76
C ASN A 214 -21.19 -19.56 11.31
N THR A 215 -20.36 -18.54 11.04
CA THR A 215 -18.99 -18.78 10.58
C THR A 215 -18.11 -19.13 11.77
N LEU A 216 -17.59 -20.36 11.80
CA LEU A 216 -16.75 -20.84 12.89
C LEU A 216 -15.31 -20.30 12.75
N PHE A 217 -14.86 -19.57 13.77
CA PHE A 217 -13.49 -19.08 13.89
C PHE A 217 -12.73 -19.89 14.94
N TYR A 218 -11.66 -20.53 14.52
CA TYR A 218 -10.67 -21.22 15.37
C TYR A 218 -9.30 -20.51 15.26
N PRO A 219 -8.31 -20.83 16.12
CA PRO A 219 -6.99 -20.21 16.04
C PRO A 219 -6.39 -20.32 14.63
N ASN A 220 -5.83 -19.22 14.12
CA ASN A 220 -5.28 -19.08 12.77
C ASN A 220 -6.30 -19.13 11.61
N TYR A 221 -7.61 -19.19 11.88
CA TYR A 221 -8.60 -19.06 10.82
C TYR A 221 -8.74 -17.61 10.37
N ILE A 222 -8.45 -17.36 9.09
CA ILE A 222 -8.55 -16.05 8.44
C ILE A 222 -9.62 -16.14 7.36
N ARG A 223 -10.69 -15.34 7.50
CA ARG A 223 -11.76 -15.25 6.51
C ARG A 223 -11.57 -14.02 5.66
N ARG A 224 -11.24 -14.20 4.37
CA ARG A 224 -11.11 -13.12 3.38
C ARG A 224 -12.34 -13.09 2.47
N ASN A 225 -12.98 -11.94 2.40
CA ASN A 225 -14.08 -11.68 1.50
C ASN A 225 -13.66 -10.60 0.50
N PHE A 226 -13.79 -10.88 -0.80
CA PHE A 226 -13.53 -9.91 -1.86
C PHE A 226 -14.85 -9.42 -2.42
N VAL A 227 -15.11 -8.12 -2.36
CA VAL A 227 -16.38 -7.52 -2.75
C VAL A 227 -16.13 -6.37 -3.70
N LEU A 228 -16.86 -6.32 -4.81
CA LEU A 228 -16.84 -5.14 -5.69
C LEU A 228 -17.71 -4.06 -5.05
N VAL A 229 -17.08 -2.98 -4.60
CA VAL A 229 -17.80 -1.89 -3.93
C VAL A 229 -18.74 -1.20 -4.93
N PRO A 230 -20.03 -1.04 -4.60
CA PRO A 230 -20.98 -0.32 -5.43
C PRO A 230 -20.47 1.08 -5.79
N GLU A 231 -20.66 1.51 -7.03
CA GLU A 231 -20.03 2.71 -7.58
C GLU A 231 -20.31 3.99 -6.77
N ASN A 232 -21.50 4.09 -6.18
CA ASN A 232 -21.93 5.26 -5.41
C ASN A 232 -21.67 5.16 -3.90
N ALA A 233 -20.99 4.12 -3.42
CA ALA A 233 -20.65 3.99 -2.01
C ALA A 233 -19.49 4.94 -1.62
N THR A 234 -19.61 5.56 -0.44
CA THR A 234 -18.56 6.38 0.18
C THR A 234 -18.10 5.82 1.53
N TRP A 235 -18.92 4.99 2.16
CA TRP A 235 -18.57 4.27 3.38
C TRP A 235 -19.31 2.92 3.47
N ALA A 236 -18.78 2.01 4.28
CA ALA A 236 -19.40 0.72 4.56
C ALA A 236 -19.49 0.52 6.08
N GLY A 237 -20.54 -0.16 6.52
CA GLY A 237 -20.74 -0.56 7.90
C GLY A 237 -20.71 -2.07 8.02
N ILE A 238 -19.89 -2.60 8.92
CA ILE A 238 -19.87 -4.02 9.28
C ILE A 238 -20.51 -4.21 10.65
N LEU A 239 -21.41 -5.19 10.74
CA LEU A 239 -22.08 -5.62 11.96
C LEU A 239 -21.58 -7.02 12.30
N LEU A 240 -21.08 -7.20 13.53
CA LEU A 240 -20.60 -8.48 14.06
C LEU A 240 -21.48 -8.92 15.22
N LYS A 241 -21.95 -10.16 15.19
CA LYS A 241 -22.76 -10.77 16.27
C LYS A 241 -22.21 -12.15 16.62
N LEU A 242 -22.04 -12.41 17.91
CA LEU A 242 -21.67 -13.76 18.33
C LEU A 242 -22.84 -14.71 18.18
N HIS A 243 -22.62 -15.81 17.46
CA HIS A 243 -23.56 -16.90 17.37
C HIS A 243 -23.36 -17.83 18.58
N CYS A 244 -23.81 -17.41 19.76
CA CYS A 244 -23.66 -18.21 20.98
C CYS A 244 -24.82 -18.01 21.96
N ARG A 245 -25.27 -19.12 22.58
CA ARG A 245 -26.32 -19.11 23.62
C ARG A 245 -25.77 -18.77 25.02
N ASP A 246 -24.45 -18.79 25.18
CA ASP A 246 -23.77 -18.58 26.46
C ASP A 246 -23.55 -17.08 26.71
N LYS A 247 -24.02 -16.58 27.85
CA LYS A 247 -24.09 -15.14 28.17
C LYS A 247 -22.75 -14.51 28.55
N ASP A 248 -21.75 -15.31 28.88
CA ASP A 248 -20.44 -14.84 29.35
C ASP A 248 -19.32 -14.99 28.30
N LYS A 249 -19.64 -15.54 27.12
CA LYS A 249 -18.66 -15.70 26.04
C LYS A 249 -18.42 -14.38 25.30
N SER A 250 -17.14 -14.11 25.06
CA SER A 250 -16.68 -13.02 24.21
C SER A 250 -15.54 -13.45 23.29
N GLY A 251 -15.52 -12.88 22.08
CA GLY A 251 -14.48 -13.11 21.09
C GLY A 251 -13.79 -11.80 20.73
N ARG A 252 -12.46 -11.81 20.66
CA ARG A 252 -11.70 -10.69 20.10
C ARG A 252 -11.38 -10.98 18.64
N PHE A 253 -11.74 -10.05 17.77
CA PHE A 253 -11.57 -10.15 16.32
C PHE A 253 -10.76 -8.98 15.79
N VAL A 254 -10.01 -9.25 14.73
CA VAL A 254 -9.32 -8.26 13.92
C VAL A 254 -10.12 -8.10 12.64
N ILE A 255 -10.53 -6.87 12.36
CA ILE A 255 -11.15 -6.47 11.09
C ILE A 255 -10.08 -5.69 10.33
N HIS A 256 -9.75 -6.15 9.13
CA HIS A 256 -8.82 -5.49 8.24
C HIS A 256 -9.45 -5.36 6.85
N ALA A 257 -9.72 -4.14 6.43
CA ALA A 257 -10.37 -3.83 5.16
C ALA A 257 -9.44 -2.99 4.29
N VAL A 258 -9.17 -3.44 3.05
CA VAL A 258 -8.21 -2.79 2.14
C VAL A 258 -8.79 -2.62 0.74
N GLN A 259 -8.64 -1.42 0.19
CA GLN A 259 -8.83 -1.15 -1.24
C GLN A 259 -7.53 -0.66 -1.87
N LEU A 260 -7.10 -1.31 -2.94
CA LEU A 260 -5.93 -0.87 -3.68
C LEU A 260 -6.32 0.22 -4.67
N ARG A 261 -5.65 1.36 -4.59
CA ARG A 261 -5.71 2.41 -5.61
C ARG A 261 -4.51 2.29 -6.54
N PRO A 262 -4.68 2.52 -7.85
CA PRO A 262 -3.55 2.53 -8.77
C PRO A 262 -2.45 3.48 -8.31
N LYS A 263 -1.20 2.98 -8.29
CA LYS A 263 0.02 3.73 -7.96
C LYS A 263 0.00 4.43 -6.59
N LEU A 264 -0.76 3.91 -5.63
CA LEU A 264 -0.77 4.41 -4.25
C LEU A 264 -0.51 3.26 -3.27
N VAL A 265 0.06 3.60 -2.12
CA VAL A 265 0.37 2.63 -1.06
C VAL A 265 -0.92 1.98 -0.55
N CYS A 266 -0.83 0.71 -0.12
CA CYS A 266 -1.98 -0.06 0.38
C CYS A 266 -2.70 0.61 1.57
N LYS A 267 -1.96 1.39 2.37
CA LYS A 267 -2.47 2.13 3.53
C LYS A 267 -3.39 3.29 3.17
N THR A 268 -3.49 3.66 1.89
CA THR A 268 -4.28 4.82 1.44
C THR A 268 -5.77 4.63 1.73
N LEU A 269 -6.29 3.41 1.54
CA LEU A 269 -7.67 3.04 1.85
C LEU A 269 -7.64 1.73 2.68
N GLU A 270 -7.07 1.85 3.87
CA GLU A 270 -6.97 0.78 4.86
C GLU A 270 -7.83 1.13 6.08
N PHE A 271 -8.55 0.14 6.58
CA PHE A 271 -9.18 0.17 7.89
C PHE A 271 -8.73 -1.05 8.68
N HIS A 272 -8.13 -0.82 9.85
CA HIS A 272 -7.66 -1.89 10.73
C HIS A 272 -8.15 -1.62 12.15
N LYS A 273 -8.97 -2.52 12.70
CA LYS A 273 -9.53 -2.39 14.05
C LYS A 273 -9.60 -3.74 14.74
N ILE A 274 -9.17 -3.75 15.99
CA ILE A 274 -9.41 -4.88 16.91
C ILE A 274 -10.67 -4.53 17.71
N CYS A 275 -11.63 -5.45 17.75
CA CYS A 275 -12.86 -5.29 18.52
C CYS A 275 -13.15 -6.54 19.35
N THR A 276 -13.79 -6.34 20.50
CA THR A 276 -14.32 -7.41 21.33
C THR A 276 -15.82 -7.49 21.06
N VAL A 277 -16.30 -8.66 20.62
CA VAL A 277 -17.72 -8.95 20.44
C VAL A 277 -18.14 -9.84 21.62
N SER A 278 -19.21 -9.48 22.32
CA SER A 278 -19.80 -10.30 23.39
C SER A 278 -21.13 -10.87 22.94
N SER A 279 -21.65 -11.88 23.65
CA SER A 279 -22.97 -12.46 23.32
C SER A 279 -24.14 -11.54 23.64
N GLN A 280 -23.90 -10.45 24.38
CA GLN A 280 -24.94 -9.49 24.78
C GLN A 280 -25.01 -8.27 23.85
N ASN A 281 -23.90 -7.90 23.19
CA ASN A 281 -23.79 -6.69 22.41
C ASN A 281 -23.24 -6.96 21.01
N ASP A 282 -24.00 -6.54 20.01
CA ASP A 282 -23.53 -6.49 18.63
C ASP A 282 -22.52 -5.36 18.45
N VAL A 283 -21.51 -5.58 17.62
CA VAL A 283 -20.48 -4.58 17.32
C VAL A 283 -20.68 -4.05 15.91
N PHE A 284 -20.89 -2.74 15.80
CA PHE A 284 -20.92 -2.04 14.52
C PHE A 284 -19.62 -1.26 14.32
N GLN A 285 -19.04 -1.34 13.12
CA GLN A 285 -17.88 -0.53 12.71
C GLN A 285 -18.11 0.06 11.32
N GLY A 286 -17.96 1.38 11.20
CA GLY A 286 -18.03 2.10 9.93
C GLY A 286 -16.65 2.48 9.43
N PHE A 287 -16.40 2.36 8.13
CA PHE A 287 -15.16 2.79 7.49
C PHE A 287 -15.39 3.32 6.08
N SER A 288 -14.51 4.22 5.63
CA SER A 288 -14.62 4.80 4.28
C SER A 288 -14.30 3.78 3.21
N VAL A 289 -15.06 3.83 2.11
CA VAL A 289 -14.81 3.02 0.92
C VAL A 289 -14.93 3.87 -0.34
N ARG A 290 -14.32 3.41 -1.42
CA ARG A 290 -14.45 3.98 -2.75
C ARG A 290 -15.16 3.01 -3.69
N GLY A 291 -16.26 3.46 -4.28
CA GLY A 291 -16.98 2.70 -5.30
C GLY A 291 -16.14 2.35 -6.54
N GLY A 292 -16.46 1.22 -7.17
CA GLY A 292 -15.80 0.71 -8.36
C GLY A 292 -14.48 -0.03 -8.11
N LEU A 293 -13.97 -0.03 -6.88
CA LEU A 293 -12.78 -0.79 -6.49
C LEU A 293 -13.14 -2.06 -5.72
N VAL A 294 -12.29 -3.08 -5.80
CA VAL A 294 -12.45 -4.32 -5.02
C VAL A 294 -11.98 -4.09 -3.59
N LEU A 295 -12.89 -4.29 -2.64
CA LEU A 295 -12.64 -4.34 -1.21
C LEU A 295 -12.24 -5.75 -0.80
N GLU A 296 -11.10 -5.86 -0.12
CA GLU A 296 -10.72 -7.07 0.61
C GLU A 296 -11.05 -6.85 2.08
N LEU A 297 -12.07 -7.56 2.57
CA LEU A 297 -12.48 -7.57 3.96
C LEU A 297 -11.97 -8.86 4.61
N VAL A 298 -11.02 -8.71 5.53
CA VAL A 298 -10.45 -9.80 6.32
C VAL A 298 -10.99 -9.73 7.73
N ILE A 299 -11.57 -10.83 8.19
CA ILE A 299 -11.95 -11.04 9.58
C ILE A 299 -11.13 -12.21 10.09
N ALA A 300 -10.44 -12.00 11.20
CA ALA A 300 -9.64 -13.05 11.85
C ALA A 300 -9.85 -13.01 13.35
N LYS A 301 -9.78 -14.17 14.00
CA LYS A 301 -9.77 -14.23 15.46
C LYS A 301 -8.43 -13.73 15.98
N TYR A 302 -8.44 -12.86 16.99
CA TYR A 302 -7.21 -12.38 17.60
C TYR A 302 -6.47 -13.54 18.27
N TRP A 303 -5.18 -13.69 17.98
CA TRP A 303 -4.38 -14.87 18.34
C TRP A 303 -4.41 -15.23 19.83
N ALA A 304 -4.54 -14.23 20.72
CA ALA A 304 -4.56 -14.45 22.17
C ALA A 304 -5.94 -14.88 22.71
N ASN A 305 -6.99 -14.86 21.88
CA ASN A 305 -8.32 -15.30 22.26
C ASN A 305 -8.47 -16.80 21.91
N ILE A 306 -8.26 -17.66 22.90
CA ILE A 306 -8.23 -19.12 22.75
C ILE A 306 -9.64 -19.67 22.49
N GLY A 307 -9.72 -20.85 21.88
CA GLY A 307 -10.96 -21.59 21.66
C GLY A 307 -11.63 -21.29 20.33
N GLU A 308 -12.86 -21.78 20.16
CA GLU A 308 -13.64 -21.62 18.95
C GLU A 308 -14.84 -20.72 19.19
N VAL A 309 -15.16 -19.88 18.21
CA VAL A 309 -16.26 -18.93 18.31
C VAL A 309 -16.96 -18.85 16.97
N ALA A 310 -18.27 -19.08 16.96
CA ALA A 310 -19.11 -18.85 15.79
C ALA A 310 -19.55 -17.38 15.74
N LEU A 311 -19.43 -16.78 14.55
CA LEU A 311 -19.70 -15.36 14.31
C LEU A 311 -20.64 -15.20 13.12
N ASP A 312 -21.68 -14.42 13.31
CA ASP A 312 -22.53 -13.87 12.26
C ASP A 312 -21.99 -12.48 11.91
N TYR A 313 -21.79 -12.20 10.63
CA TYR A 313 -21.42 -10.85 10.20
C TYR A 313 -22.12 -10.42 8.93
N SER A 314 -22.51 -9.15 8.89
CA SER A 314 -23.04 -8.51 7.69
C SER A 314 -22.33 -7.20 7.39
N MET A 315 -22.21 -6.85 6.11
CA MET A 315 -21.62 -5.60 5.65
C MET A 315 -22.55 -4.88 4.69
N SER A 316 -22.87 -3.63 4.98
CA SER A 316 -23.77 -2.79 4.18
C SER A 316 -23.05 -1.56 3.62
N PHE A 317 -23.41 -1.15 2.40
CA PHE A 317 -22.76 -0.03 1.68
C PHE A 317 -23.63 1.21 1.64
N HIS A 318 -23.07 2.33 2.06
CA HIS A 318 -23.76 3.62 2.15
C HIS A 318 -23.01 4.67 1.33
N GLY A 319 -23.71 5.71 0.91
CA GLY A 319 -23.06 6.70 0.05
C GLY A 319 -23.87 7.94 -0.22
N VAL A 320 -23.29 9.08 0.15
CA VAL A 320 -23.69 10.41 -0.30
C VAL A 320 -22.47 11.05 -0.95
N LYS A 321 -22.61 11.48 -2.20
CA LYS A 321 -21.53 12.10 -2.97
C LYS A 321 -21.87 13.54 -3.31
N PRO A 322 -20.92 14.48 -3.15
CA PRO A 322 -21.01 15.77 -3.82
C PRO A 322 -20.90 15.58 -5.34
N ASP A 323 -21.43 16.55 -6.09
CA ASP A 323 -21.22 16.74 -7.52
C ASP A 323 -19.73 16.85 -7.87
N ASN A 324 -18.96 17.53 -7.02
CA ASN A 324 -17.53 17.69 -7.20
C ASN A 324 -16.71 17.00 -6.12
N SER A 325 -15.70 16.22 -6.54
CA SER A 325 -14.85 15.45 -5.62
C SER A 325 -13.90 16.30 -4.80
N LEU A 326 -13.55 17.49 -5.29
CA LEU A 326 -12.73 18.48 -4.61
C LEU A 326 -13.60 19.69 -4.28
N ILE A 327 -13.84 19.90 -2.99
CA ILE A 327 -14.57 21.07 -2.49
C ILE A 327 -13.54 22.16 -2.23
N ALA A 328 -13.45 23.13 -3.14
CA ALA A 328 -12.62 24.32 -2.99
C ALA A 328 -13.51 25.55 -3.08
N MET A 329 -13.44 26.39 -2.05
CA MET A 329 -14.21 27.62 -1.94
C MET A 329 -13.24 28.80 -1.87
N GLN A 330 -13.44 29.81 -2.72
CA GLN A 330 -12.74 31.08 -2.58
C GLN A 330 -13.54 32.00 -1.65
N GLY A 331 -12.85 32.69 -0.73
CA GLY A 331 -13.52 33.50 0.29
C GLY A 331 -14.34 34.67 -0.24
N ALA A 332 -14.04 35.17 -1.45
CA ALA A 332 -14.70 36.33 -2.05
C ALA A 332 -15.80 35.97 -3.06
N GLU A 333 -16.00 34.70 -3.41
CA GLU A 333 -16.97 34.26 -4.43
C GLU A 333 -18.41 34.15 -3.90
N GLY A 334 -18.67 34.59 -2.66
CA GLY A 334 -19.99 34.59 -2.05
C GLY A 334 -20.39 33.22 -1.50
N VAL A 335 -21.68 32.87 -1.63
CA VAL A 335 -22.22 31.60 -1.12
C VAL A 335 -21.83 30.46 -2.03
N PHE A 336 -21.17 29.44 -1.47
CA PHE A 336 -20.74 28.27 -2.21
C PHE A 336 -21.84 27.19 -2.20
N SER A 337 -22.22 26.69 -3.37
CA SER A 337 -23.24 25.64 -3.52
C SER A 337 -22.59 24.29 -3.77
N VAL A 338 -23.07 23.24 -3.08
CA VAL A 338 -22.66 21.86 -3.29
C VAL A 338 -23.89 21.01 -3.49
N GLU A 339 -23.93 20.22 -4.55
CA GLU A 339 -25.04 19.32 -4.81
C GLU A 339 -24.73 17.93 -4.25
N LEU A 340 -25.51 17.50 -3.25
CA LEU A 340 -25.37 16.18 -2.66
C LEU A 340 -26.34 15.20 -3.31
N SER A 341 -25.86 14.01 -3.67
CA SER A 341 -26.70 12.95 -4.21
C SER A 341 -26.48 11.63 -3.49
N SER A 342 -27.59 10.93 -3.22
CA SER A 342 -27.59 9.57 -2.71
C SER A 342 -28.21 8.65 -3.75
N ARG A 343 -27.40 7.81 -4.39
CA ARG A 343 -27.85 6.93 -5.48
C ARG A 343 -28.04 5.47 -5.04
N LEU A 344 -27.48 5.07 -3.89
CA LEU A 344 -27.59 3.71 -3.39
C LEU A 344 -28.89 3.45 -2.66
N ARG A 345 -29.29 4.35 -1.77
CA ARG A 345 -30.48 4.26 -0.93
C ARG A 345 -30.84 5.65 -0.41
N SER A 346 -31.98 5.77 0.26
CA SER A 346 -32.28 7.00 1.00
C SER A 346 -31.38 7.10 2.22
N GLU A 347 -30.77 8.26 2.45
CA GLU A 347 -29.83 8.51 3.55
C GLU A 347 -30.24 9.74 4.33
N GLN A 348 -30.11 9.69 5.66
CA GLN A 348 -30.20 10.88 6.50
C GLN A 348 -28.81 11.49 6.64
N ILE A 349 -28.73 12.81 6.42
CA ILE A 349 -27.49 13.56 6.45
C ILE A 349 -27.55 14.69 7.47
N ALA A 350 -26.41 14.99 8.08
CA ALA A 350 -26.19 16.17 8.90
C ALA A 350 -24.84 16.82 8.50
N PRO A 351 -24.82 17.61 7.41
CA PRO A 351 -23.59 18.21 6.90
C PRO A 351 -22.93 19.13 7.93
N SER A 352 -21.60 19.07 8.01
CA SER A 352 -20.81 20.03 8.78
C SER A 352 -19.49 20.32 8.08
N ALA A 353 -19.02 21.56 8.17
CA ALA A 353 -17.75 21.99 7.58
C ALA A 353 -16.96 22.79 8.64
N SER A 354 -15.67 22.47 8.79
CA SER A 354 -14.79 23.16 9.73
C SER A 354 -13.39 23.29 9.16
N LEU A 355 -12.82 24.49 9.28
CA LEU A 355 -11.43 24.77 8.96
C LEU A 355 -10.61 24.55 10.23
N LYS A 356 -9.67 23.60 10.19
CA LYS A 356 -8.86 23.19 11.36
C LYS A 356 -7.44 23.72 11.35
N ASN A 357 -6.87 23.92 10.16
CA ASN A 357 -5.49 24.34 9.98
C ASN A 357 -5.43 25.51 9.00
N SER A 358 -4.49 26.43 9.23
CA SER A 358 -4.04 27.43 8.26
C SER A 358 -2.74 26.94 7.61
N VAL A 359 -2.63 27.00 6.29
CA VAL A 359 -1.44 26.54 5.57
C VAL A 359 -0.73 27.74 4.96
N GLN A 360 0.49 28.00 5.41
CA GLN A 360 1.35 29.03 4.87
C GLN A 360 2.36 28.42 3.88
N MET A 361 2.61 29.13 2.79
CA MET A 361 3.63 28.76 1.81
C MET A 361 4.94 29.50 2.14
N LEU A 362 5.99 28.75 2.44
CA LEU A 362 7.32 29.28 2.72
C LEU A 362 8.22 29.08 1.51
N ARG A 363 8.90 30.17 1.09
CA ARG A 363 9.97 30.12 0.09
C ARG A 363 11.32 29.99 0.80
N PRO A 364 12.29 29.31 0.19
CA PRO A 364 13.61 29.21 0.77
C PRO A 364 14.27 30.59 0.78
N ASN A 365 14.81 30.99 1.92
CA ASN A 365 15.64 32.20 2.07
C ASN A 365 17.05 31.97 1.51
N GLU A 366 17.53 30.73 1.64
CA GLU A 366 18.86 30.32 1.19
C GLU A 366 18.76 28.90 0.62
N ALA A 367 19.43 28.66 -0.51
CA ALA A 367 19.51 27.38 -1.17
C ALA A 367 20.95 27.16 -1.66
N LYS A 368 21.62 26.11 -1.17
CA LYS A 368 23.02 25.81 -1.52
C LYS A 368 23.18 24.33 -1.81
N ILE A 369 23.90 24.02 -2.89
CA ILE A 369 24.28 22.64 -3.20
C ILE A 369 25.76 22.46 -2.90
N VAL A 370 26.06 21.50 -2.03
CA VAL A 370 27.43 21.21 -1.57
C VAL A 370 27.77 19.73 -1.79
N PRO A 371 29.00 19.39 -2.18
CA PRO A 371 29.45 18.01 -2.16
C PRO A 371 29.55 17.54 -0.70
N LEU A 372 29.11 16.30 -0.44
CA LEU A 372 29.24 15.69 0.87
C LEU A 372 30.65 15.12 1.11
N SER A 373 30.86 14.55 2.30
CA SER A 373 32.16 14.07 2.76
C SER A 373 32.67 12.84 1.98
N ALA A 374 33.91 12.43 2.27
CA ALA A 374 34.48 11.19 1.73
C ALA A 374 33.70 9.91 2.10
N ARG A 375 32.82 9.97 3.11
CA ARG A 375 31.89 8.87 3.45
C ARG A 375 30.76 8.74 2.43
N ASP A 376 30.40 9.82 1.77
CA ASP A 376 29.23 9.94 0.90
C ASP A 376 29.63 9.83 -0.58
N VAL A 377 30.41 8.79 -0.88
CA VAL A 377 30.89 8.46 -2.22
C VAL A 377 30.49 7.02 -2.52
N ILE A 378 29.60 6.82 -3.49
CA ILE A 378 29.21 5.48 -3.94
C ILE A 378 30.39 4.91 -4.75
N PRO A 379 30.86 3.66 -4.47
CA PRO A 379 31.95 3.03 -5.21
C PRO A 379 31.79 3.07 -6.73
N GLN A 380 32.94 3.11 -7.42
CA GLN A 380 33.20 3.79 -8.70
C GLN A 380 33.18 5.34 -8.62
N SER A 381 33.49 5.91 -7.44
CA SER A 381 33.74 7.35 -7.24
C SER A 381 32.58 8.29 -7.59
N ARG A 382 31.35 7.86 -7.37
CA ARG A 382 30.13 8.66 -7.57
C ARG A 382 29.86 9.52 -6.33
N GLN A 383 30.26 10.78 -6.38
CA GLN A 383 30.08 11.75 -5.30
C GLN A 383 28.59 12.06 -5.07
N ILE A 384 28.14 11.98 -3.81
CA ILE A 384 26.80 12.44 -3.42
C ILE A 384 26.86 13.93 -3.07
N TYR A 385 25.86 14.68 -3.54
CA TYR A 385 25.67 16.09 -3.22
C TYR A 385 24.47 16.27 -2.29
N GLU A 386 24.48 17.36 -1.54
CA GLU A 386 23.41 17.77 -0.67
C GLU A 386 22.93 19.17 -1.05
N LEU A 387 21.62 19.30 -1.26
CA LEU A 387 20.91 20.56 -1.31
C LEU A 387 20.45 20.94 0.10
N GLN A 388 20.93 22.07 0.58
CA GLN A 388 20.57 22.67 1.85
C GLN A 388 19.63 23.86 1.60
N LEU A 389 18.38 23.74 2.04
CA LEU A 389 17.35 24.77 1.95
C LEU A 389 17.06 25.33 3.35
N SER A 390 17.03 26.65 3.50
CA SER A 390 16.70 27.31 4.77
C SER A 390 15.42 28.13 4.62
N TYR A 391 14.44 27.90 5.51
CA TYR A 391 13.16 28.60 5.54
C TYR A 391 12.99 29.29 6.89
N ASN A 392 12.90 30.62 6.86
CA ASN A 392 12.68 31.44 8.04
C ASN A 392 11.21 31.82 8.14
N PHE A 393 10.61 31.67 9.31
CA PHE A 393 9.21 32.06 9.54
C PHE A 393 8.96 32.50 10.97
N HIS A 394 7.92 33.31 11.16
CA HIS A 394 7.50 33.83 12.45
C HIS A 394 6.17 33.19 12.88
N ILE A 395 6.09 32.79 14.15
CA ILE A 395 4.87 32.32 14.79
C ILE A 395 4.35 33.40 15.73
N SER A 396 3.19 33.97 15.42
CA SER A 396 2.61 35.09 16.19
C SER A 396 2.00 34.66 17.53
N LYS A 397 1.52 33.42 17.62
CA LYS A 397 0.91 32.82 18.81
C LYS A 397 1.24 31.34 18.83
N GLY A 398 1.54 30.79 20.02
CA GLY A 398 1.89 29.39 20.17
C GLY A 398 0.85 28.45 19.56
N THR A 399 1.32 27.46 18.80
CA THR A 399 0.48 26.54 18.02
C THR A 399 1.21 25.22 17.73
N GLU A 400 0.50 24.28 17.09
CA GLU A 400 1.05 23.05 16.54
C GLU A 400 1.29 23.23 15.05
N ILE A 401 2.51 22.95 14.60
CA ILE A 401 2.92 23.08 13.19
C ILE A 401 3.31 21.73 12.59
N VAL A 402 3.14 21.63 11.27
CA VAL A 402 3.54 20.47 10.46
C VAL A 402 4.19 20.99 9.17
N PRO A 403 5.52 20.83 9.04
CA PRO A 403 6.22 21.06 7.78
C PRO A 403 5.90 19.97 6.77
N ILE A 404 5.57 20.36 5.54
CA ILE A 404 5.25 19.45 4.44
C ILE A 404 5.98 19.92 3.19
N SER A 405 6.80 19.06 2.60
CA SER A 405 7.36 19.25 1.26
C SER A 405 6.47 18.54 0.24
N PRO A 406 5.68 19.27 -0.58
CA PRO A 406 4.67 18.64 -1.42
C PRO A 406 5.21 17.62 -2.42
N LEU A 407 6.47 17.78 -2.85
CA LEU A 407 7.09 16.91 -3.85
C LEU A 407 7.72 15.66 -3.25
N LEU A 408 8.13 15.70 -1.97
CA LEU A 408 8.98 14.69 -1.36
C LEU A 408 8.25 13.92 -0.26
N SER A 409 7.45 14.62 0.55
CA SER A 409 6.89 14.09 1.80
C SER A 409 5.96 12.89 1.64
N ASP A 410 5.50 12.60 0.42
CA ASP A 410 4.61 11.48 0.14
C ASP A 410 5.32 10.18 -0.24
N LEU A 411 6.65 10.22 -0.42
CA LEU A 411 7.48 9.12 -0.90
C LEU A 411 8.63 8.87 0.08
N LEU A 412 9.09 7.63 0.18
CA LEU A 412 10.30 7.28 0.94
C LEU A 412 11.24 6.43 0.08
N TYR A 413 10.89 5.18 -0.18
CA TYR A 413 11.72 4.26 -0.96
C TYR A 413 11.56 4.45 -2.47
N GLU A 414 10.38 4.92 -2.88
CA GLU A 414 10.02 5.22 -4.27
C GLU A 414 10.42 6.64 -4.68
N SER A 415 11.07 7.39 -3.79
CA SER A 415 11.61 8.72 -4.08
C SER A 415 12.84 8.59 -4.98
N GLU A 416 12.92 9.44 -6.00
CA GLU A 416 14.14 9.61 -6.81
C GLU A 416 15.28 10.25 -6.01
N PHE A 417 14.97 10.93 -4.90
CA PHE A 417 15.94 11.55 -4.01
C PHE A 417 16.22 10.68 -2.80
N GLU A 418 17.47 10.64 -2.36
CA GLU A 418 17.97 9.73 -1.32
C GLU A 418 17.66 10.22 0.11
N SER A 419 17.30 11.49 0.26
CA SER A 419 17.01 12.11 1.56
C SER A 419 16.08 13.31 1.41
N GLN A 420 15.31 13.59 2.45
CA GLN A 420 14.43 14.76 2.54
C GLN A 420 14.29 15.25 4.00
N LEU A 421 15.31 14.96 4.83
CA LEU A 421 15.31 15.31 6.26
C LEU A 421 15.11 16.81 6.45
N TRP A 422 14.16 17.18 7.30
CA TRP A 422 14.04 18.55 7.77
C TRP A 422 14.32 18.65 9.27
N MET A 423 14.86 19.79 9.68
CA MET A 423 15.20 20.11 11.06
C MET A 423 14.68 21.51 11.38
N LEU A 424 13.95 21.63 12.49
CA LEU A 424 13.41 22.88 12.99
C LEU A 424 14.28 23.42 14.13
N PHE A 425 14.69 24.67 14.04
CA PHE A 425 15.48 25.37 15.04
C PHE A 425 14.76 26.59 15.59
N ASP A 426 14.96 26.89 16.87
CA ASP A 426 14.54 28.14 17.50
C ASP A 426 15.53 29.30 17.22
N CYS A 427 15.23 30.50 17.74
CA CYS A 427 16.10 31.67 17.63
C CYS A 427 17.47 31.51 18.30
N ASN A 428 17.59 30.60 19.28
CA ASN A 428 18.83 30.27 19.97
C ASN A 428 19.63 29.17 19.26
N LYS A 429 19.16 28.72 18.07
CA LYS A 429 19.73 27.61 17.28
C LYS A 429 19.62 26.26 17.97
N HIS A 430 18.72 26.10 18.94
CA HIS A 430 18.38 24.80 19.49
C HIS A 430 17.52 24.01 18.52
N LEU A 431 17.83 22.73 18.36
CA LEU A 431 17.02 21.81 17.56
C LEU A 431 15.72 21.48 18.32
N MET A 432 14.60 21.91 17.78
CA MET A 432 13.26 21.69 18.33
C MET A 432 12.66 20.37 17.88
N ALA A 433 12.83 20.04 16.60
CA ALA A 433 12.27 18.84 15.99
C ALA A 433 12.99 18.49 14.69
N ALA A 434 12.85 17.24 14.26
CA ALA A 434 13.24 16.79 12.94
C ALA A 434 12.19 15.82 12.39
N GLY A 435 12.09 15.73 11.08
CA GLY A 435 11.17 14.81 10.42
C GLY A 435 11.56 14.52 8.99
N ASP A 436 10.79 13.63 8.38
CA ASP A 436 11.08 13.01 7.08
C ASP A 436 9.75 12.73 6.35
N ALA A 437 9.73 11.75 5.44
CA ALA A 437 8.56 11.24 4.73
C ALA A 437 7.34 10.99 5.65
N TYR A 438 6.16 11.12 5.06
CA TYR A 438 4.84 10.85 5.63
C TYR A 438 4.40 11.71 6.82
N PRO A 439 4.49 13.05 6.73
CA PRO A 439 4.15 13.94 7.85
C PRO A 439 2.69 13.81 8.34
N THR A 440 1.77 13.44 7.46
CA THR A 440 0.31 13.42 7.72
C THR A 440 -0.35 12.05 7.54
N LYS A 441 0.40 11.00 7.16
CA LYS A 441 -0.16 9.80 6.49
C LYS A 441 -0.42 8.59 7.39
N LEU A 442 -0.33 8.72 8.71
CA LEU A 442 -0.91 7.71 9.61
C LEU A 442 -2.35 8.13 9.91
N LEU A 443 -3.30 7.29 9.50
CA LEU A 443 -4.76 7.54 9.40
C LEU A 443 -5.44 8.15 10.64
N PHE A 444 -4.74 8.28 11.78
CA PHE A 444 -5.23 8.90 13.02
C PHE A 444 -4.18 9.76 13.76
N PHE A 445 -2.94 9.86 13.27
CA PHE A 445 -1.86 10.60 13.93
C PHE A 445 -0.98 11.32 12.90
N ILE A 446 -0.83 12.64 13.06
CA ILE A 446 0.18 13.43 12.36
C ILE A 446 1.52 13.12 13.04
N GLN A 447 2.41 12.43 12.33
CA GLN A 447 3.64 11.86 12.91
C GLN A 447 4.63 12.94 13.37
N TYR A 448 4.63 14.10 12.71
CA TYR A 448 5.57 15.21 13.01
C TYR A 448 4.84 16.52 13.37
N MET A 449 3.85 16.43 14.25
CA MET A 449 3.21 17.63 14.81
C MET A 449 4.08 18.21 15.93
N VAL A 450 4.56 19.43 15.75
CA VAL A 450 5.49 20.09 16.69
C VAL A 450 4.78 21.26 17.37
N LYS A 451 4.78 21.27 18.71
CA LYS A 451 4.30 22.42 19.49
C LYS A 451 5.38 23.49 19.52
N VAL A 452 5.03 24.70 19.10
CA VAL A 452 5.92 25.86 19.05
C VAL A 452 5.28 27.04 19.76
N GLU A 453 6.09 27.87 20.40
CA GLU A 453 5.65 29.10 21.03
C GLU A 453 5.78 30.30 20.08
N LYS A 454 5.35 31.48 20.53
CA LYS A 454 5.54 32.72 19.77
C LYS A 454 7.04 32.98 19.60
N GLY A 455 7.48 33.21 18.37
CA GLY A 455 8.88 33.49 18.08
C GLY A 455 9.27 33.25 16.62
N ASP A 456 10.55 33.47 16.33
CA ASP A 456 11.15 33.23 15.04
C ASP A 456 11.80 31.84 14.99
N TYR A 457 11.58 31.14 13.88
CA TYR A 457 12.09 29.79 13.67
C TYR A 457 12.78 29.68 12.32
N ILE A 458 13.72 28.74 12.26
CA ILE A 458 14.44 28.39 11.03
C ILE A 458 14.24 26.89 10.79
N LEU A 459 13.66 26.54 9.64
CA LEU A 459 13.60 25.15 9.18
C LEU A 459 14.65 24.93 8.11
N LYS A 460 15.52 23.95 8.33
CA LYS A 460 16.51 23.49 7.36
C LYS A 460 16.06 22.19 6.74
N MET A 461 16.01 22.10 5.43
CA MET A 461 15.70 20.89 4.68
C MET A 461 16.92 20.44 3.87
N HIS A 462 17.24 19.17 3.98
CA HIS A 462 18.40 18.54 3.36
C HIS A 462 17.93 17.49 2.36
N VAL A 463 18.29 17.66 1.09
CA VAL A 463 17.96 16.72 0.01
C VAL A 463 19.24 16.21 -0.62
N ARG A 464 19.37 14.89 -0.73
CA ARG A 464 20.60 14.24 -1.23
C ARG A 464 20.37 13.57 -2.57
N HIS A 465 21.35 13.70 -3.45
CA HIS A 465 21.39 12.99 -4.72
C HIS A 465 22.80 13.03 -5.34
N GLU A 466 23.22 11.99 -6.04
CA GLU A 466 24.49 11.96 -6.78
C GLU A 466 24.52 12.86 -8.04
N ARG A 467 23.38 13.03 -8.71
CA ARG A 467 23.25 13.92 -9.88
C ARG A 467 22.85 15.32 -9.42
N LYS A 468 23.81 16.24 -9.47
CA LYS A 468 23.63 17.64 -9.11
C LYS A 468 22.46 18.32 -9.87
N GLU A 469 22.29 18.01 -11.15
CA GLU A 469 21.25 18.57 -12.01
C GLU A 469 19.81 18.30 -11.51
N LEU A 470 19.59 17.22 -10.76
CA LEU A 470 18.29 16.94 -10.15
C LEU A 470 18.05 17.79 -8.90
N LEU A 471 19.10 18.10 -8.15
CA LEU A 471 19.05 19.00 -7.00
C LEU A 471 18.81 20.45 -7.43
N ASP A 472 19.41 20.89 -8.55
CA ASP A 472 19.20 22.23 -9.09
C ASP A 472 17.71 22.52 -9.34
N LYS A 473 16.92 21.50 -9.73
CA LYS A 473 15.47 21.61 -9.94
C LYS A 473 14.68 21.87 -8.64
N LEU A 474 15.31 21.72 -7.48
CA LEU A 474 14.68 21.87 -6.17
C LEU A 474 15.04 23.18 -5.43
N LEU A 475 15.92 24.02 -5.99
CA LEU A 475 16.44 25.23 -5.34
C LEU A 475 15.34 26.20 -4.85
N ASP A 476 14.30 26.42 -5.66
CA ASP A 476 13.23 27.39 -5.35
C ASP A 476 11.94 26.73 -4.83
N LYS A 477 12.02 25.46 -4.42
CA LYS A 477 10.80 24.72 -4.03
C LYS A 477 10.28 25.21 -2.70
N GLN A 478 8.97 25.33 -2.65
CA GLN A 478 8.26 25.85 -1.49
C GLN A 478 7.95 24.72 -0.51
N LEU A 479 7.98 25.09 0.76
CA LEU A 479 7.51 24.26 1.85
C LEU A 479 6.13 24.74 2.28
N LEU A 480 5.21 23.81 2.57
CA LEU A 480 3.94 24.13 3.20
C LEU A 480 4.08 23.97 4.70
N LEU A 481 3.78 25.04 5.45
CA LEU A 481 3.71 25.03 6.90
C LEU A 481 2.24 25.01 7.33
N SER A 482 1.75 23.84 7.72
CA SER A 482 0.40 23.70 8.26
C SER A 482 0.39 24.01 9.75
N GLN A 483 -0.30 25.07 10.15
CA GLN A 483 -0.48 25.51 11.52
C GLN A 483 -1.90 25.18 12.00
N LYS A 484 -2.03 24.55 13.16
CA LYS A 484 -3.34 24.25 13.75
C LYS A 484 -3.99 25.53 14.27
N LEU A 485 -5.28 25.71 14.00
CA LEU A 485 -6.04 26.81 14.58
C LEU A 485 -6.38 26.47 16.03
N ALA A 486 -6.23 27.46 16.94
CA ALA A 486 -6.56 27.28 18.35
C ALA A 486 -8.04 26.93 18.55
N VAL A 487 -8.92 27.55 17.75
CA VAL A 487 -10.34 27.21 17.66
C VAL A 487 -10.65 26.93 16.18
N PRO A 488 -11.13 25.73 15.83
CA PRO A 488 -11.56 25.44 14.46
C PRO A 488 -12.69 26.38 14.03
N ILE A 489 -12.60 26.91 12.81
CA ILE A 489 -13.62 27.83 12.28
C ILE A 489 -14.72 27.00 11.62
N SER A 490 -15.89 26.94 12.26
CA SER A 490 -17.07 26.29 11.70
C SER A 490 -17.73 27.16 10.63
N LEU A 491 -17.97 26.57 9.46
CA LEU A 491 -18.72 27.19 8.38
C LEU A 491 -20.20 26.84 8.51
N ASP A 492 -21.04 27.83 8.28
CA ASP A 492 -22.49 27.67 8.40
C ASP A 492 -23.07 27.11 7.10
N ILE A 493 -23.85 26.03 7.23
CA ILE A 493 -24.48 25.31 6.11
C ILE A 493 -25.99 25.53 6.15
N TYR A 494 -26.57 25.80 4.99
CA TYR A 494 -27.98 26.15 4.81
C TYR A 494 -28.64 25.29 3.74
N ALA A 495 -29.96 25.11 3.87
CA ALA A 495 -30.77 24.35 2.92
C ALA A 495 -31.32 25.22 1.76
N SER A 496 -31.21 26.55 1.84
CA SER A 496 -31.61 27.45 0.75
C SER A 496 -30.65 28.62 0.62
N LEU A 497 -30.49 29.09 -0.62
CA LEU A 497 -29.64 30.23 -0.95
C LEU A 497 -30.07 31.49 -0.19
N SER A 498 -31.37 31.78 -0.15
CA SER A 498 -31.90 32.95 0.58
C SER A 498 -31.54 32.96 2.06
N ARG A 499 -31.50 31.79 2.71
CA ARG A 499 -31.11 31.65 4.12
C ARG A 499 -29.61 31.77 4.31
N ALA A 500 -28.81 31.29 3.36
CA ALA A 500 -27.36 31.47 3.36
C ALA A 500 -26.98 32.95 3.23
N THR A 501 -27.64 33.69 2.33
CA THR A 501 -27.38 35.13 2.13
C THR A 501 -27.79 35.99 3.33
N THR A 502 -28.88 35.63 4.01
CA THR A 502 -29.41 36.41 5.15
C THR A 502 -28.94 35.95 6.52
N GLY A 503 -28.14 34.88 6.60
CA GLY A 503 -27.72 34.29 7.88
C GLY A 503 -28.87 33.68 8.68
N GLY A 504 -29.86 33.10 8.01
CA GLY A 504 -31.08 32.57 8.63
C GLY A 504 -30.90 31.24 9.39
N LYS A 505 -31.97 30.41 9.42
CA LYS A 505 -31.92 29.10 10.09
C LYS A 505 -30.96 28.15 9.37
N LYS A 506 -29.97 27.63 10.11
CA LYS A 506 -28.98 26.64 9.63
C LYS A 506 -29.63 25.28 9.39
N MET A 507 -29.03 24.51 8.50
CA MET A 507 -29.40 23.12 8.24
C MET A 507 -28.87 22.22 9.37
N SER A 508 -29.73 21.34 9.90
CA SER A 508 -29.34 20.36 10.93
C SER A 508 -29.35 18.94 10.38
N VAL A 509 -30.53 18.46 9.97
CA VAL A 509 -30.74 17.13 9.39
C VAL A 509 -31.57 17.27 8.13
N ALA A 510 -31.23 16.52 7.10
CA ALA A 510 -32.07 16.32 5.93
C ALA A 510 -32.03 14.86 5.47
N THR A 511 -33.07 14.45 4.76
CA THR A 511 -33.13 13.14 4.11
C THR A 511 -32.93 13.34 2.62
N ILE A 512 -31.96 12.65 2.04
CA ILE A 512 -31.81 12.57 0.58
C ILE A 512 -32.47 11.26 0.16
N SER A 513 -33.58 11.35 -0.56
CA SER A 513 -34.22 10.17 -1.15
C SER A 513 -33.35 9.58 -2.25
N GLN A 514 -33.43 8.28 -2.45
CA GLN A 514 -32.67 7.60 -3.51
C GLN A 514 -32.91 8.26 -4.88
N GLY A 515 -31.81 8.64 -5.55
CA GLY A 515 -31.83 9.26 -6.87
C GLY A 515 -32.11 10.77 -6.89
N GLN A 516 -32.44 11.38 -5.75
CA GLN A 516 -32.63 12.83 -5.65
C GLN A 516 -31.30 13.56 -5.41
N ILE A 517 -31.28 14.82 -5.83
CA ILE A 517 -30.20 15.77 -5.59
C ILE A 517 -30.70 16.78 -4.55
N LEU A 518 -29.86 17.05 -3.56
CA LEU A 518 -30.10 18.03 -2.52
C LEU A 518 -28.98 19.08 -2.54
N PRO A 519 -29.24 20.31 -3.00
CA PRO A 519 -28.28 21.38 -2.90
C PRO A 519 -28.12 21.84 -1.45
N VAL A 520 -26.87 22.01 -1.02
CA VAL A 520 -26.50 22.61 0.26
C VAL A 520 -25.61 23.83 0.02
N TYR A 521 -25.80 24.86 0.84
CA TYR A 521 -25.16 26.15 0.66
C TYR A 521 -24.25 26.46 1.84
N ILE A 522 -22.98 26.75 1.57
CA ILE A 522 -21.97 27.12 2.57
C ILE A 522 -21.76 28.62 2.48
N ALA A 523 -22.00 29.33 3.59
CA ALA A 523 -21.78 30.77 3.64
C ALA A 523 -20.28 31.10 3.75
N PRO A 524 -19.83 32.23 3.15
CA PRO A 524 -18.46 32.70 3.30
C PRO A 524 -18.14 33.07 4.76
N LEU A 525 -16.85 33.14 5.07
CA LEU A 525 -16.39 33.57 6.38
C LEU A 525 -16.77 35.04 6.61
N ASN A 526 -17.37 35.35 7.76
CA ASN A 526 -17.58 36.74 8.17
C ASN A 526 -16.25 37.34 8.65
N HIS A 527 -15.99 38.62 8.36
CA HIS A 527 -14.75 39.32 8.74
C HIS A 527 -14.40 39.31 10.23
N GLU A 528 -15.39 39.10 11.11
CA GLU A 528 -15.20 39.04 12.57
C GLU A 528 -14.69 37.67 13.07
N LYS A 529 -14.78 36.62 12.24
CA LYS A 529 -14.31 35.25 12.53
C LYS A 529 -13.02 34.96 11.77
#